data_AF-A0A3M1QX19-F1
#
_entry.id   AF-A0A3M1QX19-F1
#
_cell.length_a   1.000
_cell.length_b   1.000
_cell.length_c   1.000
_cell.angle_alpha   90.00
_cell.angle_beta   90.00
_cell.angle_gamma   90.00
#
_symmetry.space_group_name_H-M   'P 1'
#
loop_
_entity.id
_entity.type
_entity.pdbx_description
1 polymer ?
#
loop_
_entity_poly.entity_id
_entity_poly.type
_entity_poly.pdbx_seq_one_letter_code
_entity_poly.pdbx_strand_id
1 'polypeptide(L)' 'MELVDATVGRRLRLRLGEPATVALAPMRTVSQSEAGVDVCYQQSWIMAAWTVAGGARSWEGWLELEVAGV' A
#
# COMPACT_ATOMS: atom_id res chain seq x y z
N MET A 1 -5.91 9.24 -0.29
CA MET A 1 -6.17 7.98 0.45
C MET A 1 -5.25 7.92 1.66
N GLU A 2 -5.69 7.32 2.76
CA GLU A 2 -4.91 7.17 3.99
C GLU A 2 -4.83 5.70 4.42
N LEU A 3 -3.64 5.26 4.84
CA LEU A 3 -3.39 3.95 5.42
C LEU A 3 -2.77 4.16 6.80
N VAL A 4 -3.30 3.43 7.79
CA VAL A 4 -2.85 3.53 9.17
C VAL A 4 -2.38 2.16 9.62
N ASP A 5 -1.11 2.08 10.01
CA ASP A 5 -0.58 0.93 10.74
C ASP A 5 -0.66 1.25 12.23
N ALA A 6 -1.73 0.78 12.86
CA ALA A 6 -1.95 0.96 14.30
C ALA A 6 -0.93 0.21 15.17
N THR A 7 -0.26 -0.81 14.62
CA THR A 7 0.72 -1.64 15.35
C THR A 7 1.99 -0.85 15.65
N VAL A 8 2.42 -0.02 14.70
CA VAL A 8 3.64 0.79 14.81
C VAL A 8 3.36 2.29 14.86
N GLY A 9 2.09 2.69 14.96
CA GLY A 9 1.68 4.09 15.05
C GLY A 9 2.02 4.92 13.80
N ARG A 10 2.01 4.31 12.61
CA ARG A 10 2.41 5.00 11.36
C ARG A 10 1.22 5.31 10.48
N ARG A 11 1.27 6.45 9.80
CA ARG A 11 0.28 6.85 8.81
C ARG A 11 0.95 7.15 7.47
N LEU A 12 0.40 6.58 6.41
CA LEU A 12 0.79 6.84 5.04
C LEU A 12 -0.36 7.52 4.31
N ARG A 13 -0.10 8.67 3.69
CA ARG A 13 -1.05 9.40 2.88
C ARG A 13 -0.58 9.43 1.43
N LEU A 14 -1.39 8.86 0.53
CA LEU A 14 -1.16 8.88 -0.90
C LEU A 14 -2.08 9.92 -1.55
N ARG A 15 -1.48 10.84 -2.32
CA ARG A 15 -2.17 11.84 -3.13
C ARG A 15 -1.79 11.61 -4.58
N LEU A 16 -2.78 11.39 -5.44
CA LEU A 16 -2.58 11.21 -6.88
C LEU A 16 -3.02 12.50 -7.57
N GLY A 17 -2.27 12.95 -8.58
CA GLY A 17 -2.58 14.14 -9.36
C GLY A 17 -3.88 13.99 -10.15
N GLU A 18 -4.11 12.79 -10.67
CA GLU A 18 -5.35 12.42 -11.35
C GLU A 18 -6.09 11.28 -10.62
N PRO A 19 -7.43 11.21 -10.76
CA PRO A 19 -8.20 10.07 -10.29
C PRO A 19 -7.68 8.76 -10.89
N ALA A 20 -7.44 7.77 -10.04
CA ALA A 20 -7.01 6.43 -10.40
C ALA A 20 -7.95 5.40 -9.77
N THR A 21 -8.06 4.24 -10.40
CA THR A 21 -8.59 3.04 -9.73
C THR A 21 -7.51 2.55 -8.77
N VAL A 22 -7.85 2.38 -7.50
CA VAL A 22 -6.89 1.94 -6.48
C VAL A 22 -7.26 0.54 -5.98
N ALA A 23 -6.30 -0.38 -6.04
CA ALA A 23 -6.39 -1.70 -5.46
C ALA A 23 -5.45 -1.81 -4.24
N LEU A 24 -5.93 -2.50 -3.20
CA LEU A 24 -5.21 -2.75 -1.95
C LEU A 24 -5.24 -4.24 -1.66
N ALA A 25 -4.09 -4.82 -1.30
CA ALA A 25 -4.01 -6.22 -0.92
C ALA A 25 -2.97 -6.47 0.18
N PRO A 26 -3.28 -7.29 1.19
CA PRO A 26 -2.28 -7.72 2.16
C PRO A 26 -1.34 -8.75 1.51
N MET A 27 -0.04 -8.59 1.74
CA MET A 27 0.94 -9.63 1.43
C MET A 27 1.15 -10.50 2.66
N ARG A 28 0.87 -11.78 2.47
CA ARG A 28 1.04 -12.80 3.50
C ARG A 28 1.97 -13.88 2.99
N THR A 29 2.81 -14.37 3.87
CA THR A 29 3.69 -15.51 3.59
C THR A 29 3.30 -16.66 4.49
N VAL A 30 3.30 -17.87 3.94
CA VAL A 30 3.21 -19.08 4.74
C VAL A 30 4.59 -19.38 5.31
N SER A 31 4.69 -19.51 6.62
CA SER A 31 5.91 -19.84 7.34
C SER A 31 5.72 -21.15 8.11
N GLN A 32 6.71 -22.03 8.06
CA GLN A 32 6.73 -23.26 8.84
C GLN A 32 7.70 -23.09 10.00
N SER A 33 7.27 -23.45 11.21
CA SER A 33 8.05 -23.41 12.44
C SER A 33 7.92 -24.74 13.22
N GLU A 34 8.65 -24.85 14.33
CA GLU A 34 8.52 -25.97 15.28
C GLU A 34 7.13 -26.07 15.90
N ALA A 35 6.36 -24.97 15.93
CA ALA A 35 5.00 -24.90 16.44
C ALA A 35 3.92 -25.21 15.37
N GLY A 36 4.32 -25.40 14.10
CA GLY A 36 3.39 -25.68 13.00
C GLY A 36 3.49 -24.66 11.86
N VAL A 37 2.40 -24.55 11.08
CA VAL A 37 2.32 -23.65 9.92
C VAL A 37 1.54 -22.41 10.28
N ASP A 38 2.15 -21.25 10.05
CA ASP A 38 1.57 -19.94 10.29
C ASP A 38 1.48 -19.11 9.01
N VAL A 39 0.50 -18.22 8.96
CA VAL A 39 0.36 -17.22 7.90
C VAL A 39 0.78 -15.86 8.47
N CYS A 40 1.95 -15.39 8.08
CA CYS A 40 2.50 -14.13 8.57
C CYS A 40 2.14 -12.98 7.63
N TYR A 41 1.61 -11.90 8.19
CA TYR A 41 1.51 -10.63 7.46
C TYR A 41 2.90 -10.00 7.36
N GLN A 42 3.29 -9.61 6.14
CA GLN A 42 4.59 -8.99 5.89
C GLN A 42 4.45 -7.50 5.56
N GLN A 43 3.50 -7.17 4.68
CA GLN A 43 3.28 -5.81 4.19
C GLN A 43 1.92 -5.69 3.50
N SER A 44 1.54 -4.47 3.13
CA SER A 44 0.40 -4.21 2.25
C SER A 44 0.87 -3.63 0.92
N TRP A 45 0.21 -4.03 -0.16
CA TRP A 45 0.40 -3.48 -1.49
C TRP A 45 -0.67 -2.45 -1.79
N ILE A 46 -0.25 -1.37 -2.45
CA ILE A 46 -1.12 -0.35 -3.01
C ILE A 46 -0.78 -0.25 -4.48
N MET A 47 -1.80 -0.34 -5.32
CA MET A 47 -1.64 -0.14 -6.76
C MET A 47 -2.63 0.91 -7.22
N ALA A 48 -2.10 1.98 -7.83
CA ALA A 48 -2.89 2.95 -8.57
C ALA A 48 -2.84 2.58 -10.06
N ALA A 49 -4.00 2.52 -10.70
CA ALA A 49 -4.15 2.18 -12.11
C ALA A 49 -4.98 3.24 -12.82
N TRP A 50 -4.47 3.67 -13.98
CA TRP A 50 -5.15 4.61 -14.87
C TRP A 50 -5.49 3.91 -16.18
N THR A 51 -6.66 4.21 -16.74
CA THR A 51 -6.97 3.79 -18.10
C THR A 51 -6.14 4.59 -19.09
N VAL A 52 -5.40 3.89 -19.96
CA VAL A 52 -4.65 4.50 -21.07
C VAL A 52 -5.51 4.42 -22.33
N ALA A 53 -6.30 5.46 -22.59
CA ALA A 53 -7.10 5.55 -23.81
C ALA A 53 -6.33 6.32 -24.89
N GLY A 54 -5.47 5.62 -25.63
CA GLY A 54 -4.76 6.13 -26.80
C GLY A 54 -3.59 7.07 -26.49
N GLY A 55 -2.39 6.69 -26.92
CA GLY A 55 -1.18 7.51 -26.81
C GLY A 55 -0.46 7.43 -25.46
N ALA A 56 0.68 8.13 -25.37
CA ALA A 56 1.47 8.21 -24.15
C ALA A 56 0.82 9.19 -23.15
N ARG A 57 0.83 8.83 -21.87
CA ARG A 57 0.42 9.68 -20.76
C ARG A 57 1.46 9.68 -19.66
N SER A 58 1.53 10.80 -18.96
CA SER A 58 2.22 10.94 -17.68
C SER A 58 1.18 11.15 -16.59
N TRP A 59 1.50 10.71 -15.39
CA TRP A 59 0.73 10.96 -14.18
C TRP A 59 1.67 11.44 -13.10
N GLU A 60 1.15 12.29 -12.23
CA GLU A 60 1.88 12.77 -11.07
C GLU A 60 1.28 12.20 -9.79
N GLY A 61 2.11 12.00 -8.78
CA GLY A 61 1.67 11.50 -7.50
C GLY A 61 2.66 11.87 -6.41
N TRP A 62 2.13 12.03 -5.20
CA TRP A 62 2.89 12.36 -4.01
C TRP A 62 2.58 11.35 -2.91
N LEU A 63 3.63 10.90 -2.25
CA LEU A 63 3.55 10.06 -1.08
C LEU A 63 4.01 10.88 0.13
N GLU A 64 3.08 11.12 1.05
CA GLU A 64 3.38 11.74 2.33
C GLU A 64 3.41 10.64 3.39
N LEU A 65 4.57 10.42 4.00
CA LEU A 65 4.70 9.52 5.15
C LEU A 65 4.68 10.36 6.43
N GLU A 66 3.69 10.13 7.27
CA GLU A 66 3.63 10.68 8.62
C GLU A 66 4.02 9.58 9.61
N VAL A 67 5.24 9.69 10.14
CA VAL A 67 5.68 8.87 11.26
C VAL A 67 5.25 9.61 12.52
N ALA A 68 4.15 9.19 13.16
CA ALA A 68 3.84 9.72 14.48
C ALA A 68 4.98 9.30 15.41
N GLY A 69 5.56 10.26 16.12
CA GLY A 69 6.70 10.03 17.01
C GLY A 69 6.36 8.93 18.02
N VAL A 70 7.29 7.99 18.18
CA VAL A 70 7.24 6.95 19.22
C VAL A 70 7.37 7.59 20.60
#